data_AF-A0AAQ3TYV5-F1
#
_entry.id   AF-A0AAQ3TYV5-F1
#
_cell.length_a   1.000
_cell.length_b   1.000
_cell.length_c   1.000
_cell.angle_alpha   90.00
_cell.angle_beta   90.00
_cell.angle_gamma   90.00
#
_symmetry.space_group_name_H-M   'P 1'
#
loop_
_entity.id
_entity.type
_entity.pdbx_description
1 polymer ?
#
loop_
_entity_poly.entity_id
_entity_poly.type
_entity_poly.pdbx_seq_one_letter_code
_entity_poly.pdbx_strand_id
1 'polypeptide(L)'
;MPRPRILLVRLIVGYPPSPFELGFSHPALCRLQKTIPYKWMMNSDRSAAELERPWIHITTPSKIVISGVEVRGCLMQTGTFSVSLVDAIMRLWTHLDDRMHSDYEKIGLKYKRWRHFLPTTFSVCVRDGSDFLGSDIIKQSFLGDHLKYDVEDCQMVEAIKSSIRHEEIVIDLHKALFSCKDRFFSGWDVSSTGWSTFYLTDFPPKSKFNNTGLYAVHYARNFTGDLLANELKDASESNLSEIRGEILYLLLSIARNFGYKPQELFTALRQWWRQ
;
A
#
# COMPACT_ATOMS: atom_id res chain seq x y z
N MET A 1 -23.50 -6.17 3.56
CA MET A 1 -22.32 -6.03 2.69
C MET A 1 -21.17 -5.49 3.52
N PRO A 2 -19.95 -6.04 3.40
CA PRO A 2 -18.79 -5.57 4.16
C PRO A 2 -18.42 -4.14 3.73
N ARG A 3 -18.07 -3.29 4.70
CA ARG A 3 -17.52 -1.96 4.42
C ARG A 3 -16.00 -2.06 4.39
N PRO A 4 -15.32 -1.49 3.39
CA PRO A 4 -13.87 -1.35 3.45
C PRO A 4 -13.52 -0.47 4.65
N ARG A 5 -12.56 -0.89 5.46
CA ARG A 5 -12.09 -0.14 6.63
C ARG A 5 -10.58 -0.04 6.55
N ILE A 6 -10.05 1.17 6.72
CA ILE A 6 -8.63 1.38 7.02
C ILE A 6 -8.53 1.49 8.53
N LEU A 7 -7.54 0.80 9.11
CA LEU A 7 -7.14 1.09 10.48
C LEU A 7 -6.11 2.21 10.46
N LEU A 8 -6.40 3.25 11.22
CA LEU A 8 -5.44 4.30 11.53
C LEU A 8 -5.17 4.26 13.02
N VAL A 9 -3.89 4.15 13.36
CA VAL A 9 -3.42 4.26 14.74
C VAL A 9 -2.70 5.61 14.87
N ARG A 10 -3.30 6.54 15.64
CA ARG A 10 -2.83 7.93 15.75
C ARG A 10 -2.63 8.36 17.21
N LEU A 11 -1.55 9.11 17.43
CA LEU A 11 -1.34 10.01 18.57
C LEU A 11 -2.05 11.34 18.30
N ILE A 12 -2.82 11.83 19.27
CA ILE A 12 -3.74 12.99 19.08
C ILE A 12 -2.99 14.30 18.75
N VAL A 13 -1.68 14.42 19.03
CA VAL A 13 -0.89 15.64 18.80
C VAL A 13 0.53 15.29 18.32
N GLY A 14 1.09 16.08 17.38
CA GLY A 14 2.54 16.14 17.14
C GLY A 14 3.07 15.59 15.80
N TYR A 15 2.23 14.99 14.95
CA TYR A 15 2.71 14.46 13.66
C TYR A 15 2.86 15.55 12.58
N PRO A 16 3.80 15.37 11.63
CA PRO A 16 3.96 16.27 10.50
C PRO A 16 2.68 16.35 9.64
N PRO A 17 2.37 17.51 9.05
CA PRO A 17 1.20 17.66 8.19
C PRO A 17 1.32 16.82 6.92
N SER A 18 0.18 16.42 6.38
CA SER A 18 0.14 15.64 5.16
C SER A 18 0.56 16.50 3.95
N PRO A 19 1.44 15.98 3.08
CA PRO A 19 1.76 16.55 1.78
C PRO A 19 0.57 16.95 0.92
N PHE A 20 -0.54 16.21 1.03
CA PHE A 20 -1.76 16.51 0.29
C PHE A 20 -2.38 17.85 0.71
N GLU A 21 -2.26 18.23 1.98
CA GLU A 21 -2.74 19.53 2.50
C GLU A 21 -1.91 20.70 1.96
N LEU A 22 -0.66 20.42 1.59
CA LEU A 22 0.26 21.38 0.99
C LEU A 22 0.10 21.46 -0.55
N GLY A 23 -0.92 20.80 -1.11
CA GLY A 23 -1.21 20.82 -2.55
C GLY A 23 -0.39 19.83 -3.38
N PHE A 24 0.41 18.97 -2.74
CA PHE A 24 1.18 17.97 -3.45
C PHE A 24 0.40 16.68 -3.61
N SER A 25 0.80 15.89 -4.61
CA SER A 25 0.15 14.62 -4.90
C SER A 25 1.14 13.63 -5.47
N HIS A 26 0.80 12.35 -5.33
CA HIS A 26 1.48 11.31 -6.08
C HIS A 26 1.40 11.59 -7.58
N PRO A 27 2.43 11.23 -8.37
CA PRO A 27 2.42 11.41 -9.82
C PRO A 27 1.14 10.83 -10.45
N ALA A 28 0.41 11.69 -11.15
CA ALA A 28 -0.76 11.27 -11.90
C ALA A 28 -0.34 10.47 -13.14
N LEU A 29 -1.02 9.36 -13.39
CA LEU A 29 -0.89 8.62 -14.65
C LEU A 29 -1.98 9.05 -15.62
N CYS A 30 -1.65 9.10 -16.90
CA CYS A 30 -2.65 9.31 -17.94
C CYS A 30 -3.56 8.08 -18.06
N ARG A 31 -4.76 8.25 -18.62
CA ARG A 31 -5.75 7.16 -18.75
C ARG A 31 -5.21 5.94 -19.50
N LEU A 32 -4.34 6.13 -20.48
CA LEU A 32 -3.73 5.03 -21.25
C LEU A 32 -2.80 4.17 -20.37
N GLN A 33 -1.99 4.80 -19.52
CA GLN A 33 -1.13 4.10 -18.56
C GLN A 33 -1.91 3.28 -17.53
N LYS A 34 -3.20 3.56 -17.35
CA LYS A 34 -4.09 2.76 -16.48
C LYS A 34 -4.83 1.68 -17.26
N THR A 35 -5.39 2.04 -18.41
CA THR A 35 -6.29 1.15 -19.16
C THR A 35 -5.56 0.08 -19.98
N ILE A 36 -4.41 0.39 -20.58
CA ILE A 36 -3.65 -0.57 -21.40
C ILE A 36 -3.16 -1.76 -20.55
N PRO A 37 -2.51 -1.56 -19.38
CA PRO A 37 -2.08 -2.67 -18.52
C PRO A 37 -3.23 -3.57 -18.10
N TYR A 38 -4.36 -2.99 -17.70
CA TYR A 38 -5.52 -3.76 -17.29
C TYR A 38 -6.05 -4.62 -18.44
N LYS A 39 -6.29 -4.03 -19.62
CA LYS A 39 -6.73 -4.77 -20.81
C LYS A 39 -5.73 -5.85 -21.22
N TRP A 40 -4.44 -5.52 -21.19
CA TRP A 40 -3.36 -6.44 -21.54
C TRP A 40 -3.32 -7.66 -20.61
N MET A 41 -3.53 -7.46 -19.31
CA MET A 41 -3.58 -8.54 -18.30
C MET A 41 -4.86 -9.39 -18.41
N MET A 42 -5.98 -8.78 -18.80
CA MET A 42 -7.26 -9.48 -18.95
C MET A 42 -7.35 -10.32 -20.24
N ASN A 43 -6.45 -10.13 -21.20
CA ASN A 43 -6.41 -10.92 -22.42
C ASN A 43 -6.19 -12.42 -22.10
N SER A 44 -7.04 -13.29 -22.64
CA SER A 44 -7.05 -14.74 -22.44
C SER A 44 -5.84 -15.45 -23.04
N ASP A 45 -5.22 -14.87 -24.07
CA ASP A 45 -4.27 -15.58 -24.94
C ASP A 45 -2.84 -15.63 -24.37
N ARG A 46 -2.68 -15.30 -23.09
CA ARG A 46 -1.39 -15.33 -22.40
C ARG A 46 -0.95 -16.76 -22.16
N SER A 47 0.29 -17.07 -22.56
CA SER A 47 0.82 -18.41 -22.32
C SER A 47 0.98 -18.66 -20.81
N ALA A 48 0.69 -19.88 -20.38
CA ALA A 48 0.90 -20.28 -18.98
C ALA A 48 2.36 -20.02 -18.55
N ALA A 49 3.32 -20.31 -19.43
CA ALA A 49 4.74 -20.10 -19.20
C ALA A 49 5.11 -18.63 -18.88
N GLU A 50 4.43 -17.65 -19.49
CA GLU A 50 4.66 -16.23 -19.19
C GLU A 50 4.06 -15.80 -17.85
N LEU A 51 2.91 -16.36 -17.49
CA LEU A 51 2.24 -16.06 -16.23
C LEU A 51 2.97 -16.70 -15.04
N GLU A 52 3.60 -17.86 -15.21
CA GLU A 52 4.39 -18.51 -14.15
C GLU A 52 5.66 -17.73 -13.79
N ARG A 53 6.11 -16.80 -14.64
CA ARG A 53 7.28 -15.97 -14.35
C ARG A 53 7.03 -14.99 -13.20
N PRO A 54 8.06 -14.68 -12.39
CA PRO A 54 7.94 -13.69 -11.32
C PRO A 54 7.84 -12.28 -11.92
N TRP A 55 6.64 -11.69 -11.94
CA TRP A 55 6.44 -10.33 -12.47
C TRP A 55 6.85 -9.25 -11.47
N ILE A 56 6.77 -9.56 -10.18
CA ILE A 56 7.23 -8.69 -9.09
C ILE A 56 8.34 -9.44 -8.36
N HIS A 57 9.50 -8.81 -8.26
CA HIS A 57 10.63 -9.27 -7.46
C HIS A 57 11.30 -8.06 -6.81
N ILE A 58 10.96 -7.82 -5.54
CA ILE A 58 11.49 -6.72 -4.73
C ILE A 58 12.30 -7.32 -3.61
N THR A 59 13.55 -6.87 -3.43
CA THR A 59 14.47 -7.49 -2.46
C THR A 59 14.65 -6.69 -1.16
N THR A 60 14.14 -5.46 -1.10
CA THR A 60 14.32 -4.57 0.06
C THR A 60 12.98 -3.93 0.46
N PRO A 61 12.67 -3.80 1.77
CA PRO A 61 13.40 -4.32 2.94
C PRO A 61 13.65 -5.83 2.91
N SER A 62 12.60 -6.61 2.69
CA SER A 62 12.67 -8.08 2.60
C SER A 62 12.26 -8.58 1.22
N LYS A 63 12.57 -9.84 0.89
CA LYS A 63 12.26 -10.40 -0.43
C LYS A 63 10.73 -10.62 -0.59
N ILE A 64 10.15 -10.04 -1.64
CA ILE A 64 8.80 -10.33 -2.13
C ILE A 64 8.91 -10.79 -3.57
N VAL A 65 8.36 -11.97 -3.88
CA VAL A 65 8.28 -12.53 -5.23
C VAL A 65 6.84 -12.91 -5.52
N ILE A 66 6.29 -12.41 -6.62
CA ILE A 66 4.90 -12.64 -7.03
C ILE A 66 4.88 -13.01 -8.51
N SER A 67 4.27 -14.15 -8.83
CA SER A 67 4.14 -14.61 -10.22
C SER A 67 3.08 -13.79 -10.98
N GLY A 68 3.14 -13.81 -12.31
CA GLY A 68 2.09 -13.26 -13.15
C GLY A 68 0.73 -13.92 -12.92
N VAL A 69 0.69 -15.22 -12.61
CA VAL A 69 -0.53 -15.95 -12.22
C VAL A 69 -1.15 -15.31 -10.99
N GLU A 70 -0.38 -15.06 -9.94
CA GLU A 70 -0.89 -14.47 -8.70
C GLU A 70 -1.30 -13.00 -8.90
N VAL A 71 -0.47 -12.20 -9.61
CA VAL A 71 -0.80 -10.81 -9.94
C VAL A 71 -2.13 -10.74 -10.70
N ARG A 72 -2.28 -11.56 -11.75
CA ARG A 72 -3.51 -11.64 -12.53
C ARG A 72 -4.68 -12.09 -11.66
N GLY A 73 -4.53 -13.18 -10.91
CA GLY A 73 -5.55 -13.70 -10.02
C GLY A 73 -6.05 -12.68 -9.00
N CYS A 74 -5.16 -11.85 -8.45
CA CYS A 74 -5.53 -10.81 -7.49
C CYS A 74 -6.15 -9.57 -8.14
N LEU A 75 -5.64 -9.13 -9.30
CA LEU A 75 -6.05 -7.89 -9.98
C LEU A 75 -7.17 -8.11 -11.02
N MET A 76 -7.71 -9.32 -11.14
CA MET A 76 -8.93 -9.57 -11.89
C MET A 76 -10.16 -9.02 -11.15
N GLN A 77 -11.27 -8.81 -11.87
CA GLN A 77 -12.52 -8.27 -11.31
C GLN A 77 -13.05 -9.09 -10.12
N THR A 78 -12.83 -10.40 -10.13
CA THR A 78 -13.24 -11.33 -9.08
C THR A 78 -12.11 -11.68 -8.11
N GLY A 79 -10.92 -11.17 -8.36
CA GLY A 79 -9.71 -11.46 -7.61
C GLY A 79 -9.77 -10.95 -6.19
N THR A 80 -9.13 -11.68 -5.28
CA THR A 80 -8.91 -11.23 -3.91
C THR A 80 -7.42 -11.01 -3.72
N PHE A 81 -7.03 -9.88 -3.14
CA PHE A 81 -5.62 -9.57 -2.96
C PHE A 81 -4.98 -10.52 -1.93
N SER A 82 -3.82 -11.05 -2.29
CA SER A 82 -2.94 -11.81 -1.41
C SER A 82 -2.17 -10.88 -0.47
N VAL A 83 -1.63 -11.43 0.62
CA VAL A 83 -0.80 -10.67 1.57
C VAL A 83 0.44 -10.12 0.87
N SER A 84 1.13 -10.95 0.08
CA SER A 84 2.32 -10.56 -0.68
C SER A 84 2.05 -9.39 -1.62
N LEU A 85 0.90 -9.38 -2.32
CA LEU A 85 0.54 -8.28 -3.20
C LEU A 85 0.26 -7.00 -2.43
N VAL A 86 -0.45 -7.08 -1.30
CA VAL A 86 -0.72 -5.89 -0.48
C VAL A 86 0.59 -5.32 0.09
N ASP A 87 1.50 -6.16 0.57
CA ASP A 87 2.84 -5.74 1.01
C ASP A 87 3.65 -5.05 -0.10
N ALA A 88 3.62 -5.61 -1.32
CA ALA A 88 4.25 -4.98 -2.48
C ALA A 88 3.63 -3.61 -2.79
N ILE A 89 2.32 -3.46 -2.64
CA ILE A 89 1.60 -2.20 -2.84
C ILE A 89 1.93 -1.18 -1.73
N MET A 90 2.03 -1.59 -0.46
CA MET A 90 2.45 -0.70 0.64
C MET A 90 3.84 -0.09 0.36
N ARG A 91 4.76 -0.94 -0.13
CA ARG A 91 6.12 -0.49 -0.52
C ARG A 91 6.08 0.44 -1.72
N LEU A 92 5.19 0.17 -2.69
CA LEU A 92 4.97 1.07 -3.80
C LEU A 92 4.55 2.47 -3.30
N TRP A 93 3.62 2.60 -2.37
CA TRP A 93 3.26 3.94 -1.89
C TRP A 93 4.33 4.57 -1.03
N THR A 94 5.05 3.80 -0.24
CA THR A 94 6.24 4.32 0.47
C THR A 94 7.21 4.94 -0.52
N HIS A 95 7.45 4.29 -1.66
CA HIS A 95 8.27 4.83 -2.74
C HIS A 95 7.67 6.09 -3.40
N LEU A 96 6.35 6.16 -3.57
CA LEU A 96 5.70 7.37 -4.10
C LEU A 96 5.77 8.53 -3.09
N ASP A 97 5.62 8.24 -1.81
CA ASP A 97 5.80 9.19 -0.71
C ASP A 97 7.27 9.67 -0.66
N ASP A 98 8.26 8.78 -0.85
CA ASP A 98 9.68 9.15 -0.97
C ASP A 98 9.91 10.13 -2.11
N ARG A 99 9.36 9.84 -3.30
CA ARG A 99 9.47 10.72 -4.46
C ARG A 99 8.86 12.09 -4.19
N MET A 100 7.67 12.11 -3.59
CA MET A 100 6.99 13.36 -3.22
C MET A 100 7.84 14.21 -2.27
N HIS A 101 8.50 13.60 -1.28
CA HIS A 101 9.38 14.33 -0.36
C HIS A 101 10.69 14.75 -1.02
N SER A 102 11.28 13.95 -1.91
CA SER A 102 12.43 14.38 -2.70
C SER A 102 12.10 15.56 -3.61
N ASP A 103 10.87 15.68 -4.08
CA ASP A 103 10.42 16.84 -4.86
C ASP A 103 10.27 18.09 -3.97
N TYR A 104 9.98 17.95 -2.67
CA TYR A 104 9.97 19.06 -1.70
C TYR A 104 11.36 19.65 -1.50
N GLU A 105 12.33 18.76 -1.28
CA GLU A 105 13.71 19.16 -0.99
C GLU A 105 14.31 19.96 -2.14
N LYS A 106 13.94 19.64 -3.40
CA LYS A 106 14.38 20.37 -4.59
C LYS A 106 13.89 21.82 -4.65
N ILE A 107 12.76 22.13 -4.03
CA ILE A 107 12.21 23.49 -3.97
C ILE A 107 12.51 24.17 -2.63
N GLY A 108 13.43 23.62 -1.83
CA GLY A 108 13.87 24.20 -0.55
C GLY A 108 12.93 23.93 0.62
N LEU A 109 11.90 23.11 0.45
CA LEU A 109 11.00 22.71 1.52
C LEU A 109 11.49 21.41 2.16
N LYS A 110 11.73 21.44 3.47
CA LYS A 110 12.13 20.25 4.23
C LYS A 110 11.06 19.92 5.26
N TYR A 111 10.32 18.84 5.02
CA TYR A 111 9.30 18.32 5.93
C TYR A 111 9.69 16.94 6.43
N LYS A 112 9.36 16.65 7.69
CA LYS A 112 9.43 15.30 8.25
C LYS A 112 8.44 14.38 7.53
N ARG A 113 8.74 13.08 7.47
CA ARG A 113 7.82 12.07 6.94
C ARG A 113 6.55 12.06 7.78
N TRP A 114 5.41 12.21 7.11
CA TRP A 114 4.12 12.31 7.80
C TRP A 114 3.47 10.95 8.13
N ARG A 115 3.70 9.92 7.30
CA ARG A 115 3.17 8.56 7.51
C ARG A 115 4.17 7.46 7.18
N HIS A 116 3.94 6.30 7.78
CA HIS A 116 4.66 5.06 7.56
C HIS A 116 3.66 3.93 7.29
N PHE A 117 3.87 3.16 6.21
CA PHE A 117 3.02 2.03 5.86
C PHE A 117 3.54 0.73 6.49
N LEU A 118 2.73 0.12 7.34
CA LEU A 118 3.02 -1.21 7.87
C LEU A 118 2.67 -2.29 6.84
N PRO A 119 3.48 -3.36 6.72
CA PRO A 119 3.14 -4.49 5.85
C PRO A 119 1.90 -5.21 6.40
N THR A 120 1.00 -5.68 5.54
CA THR A 120 -0.12 -6.55 5.92
C THR A 120 0.36 -7.87 6.54
N THR A 121 1.59 -8.31 6.25
CA THR A 121 2.21 -9.42 6.99
C THR A 121 2.21 -9.16 8.51
N PHE A 122 2.34 -7.90 8.96
CA PHE A 122 2.25 -7.55 10.38
C PHE A 122 0.91 -7.95 10.98
N SER A 123 -0.21 -7.50 10.39
CA SER A 123 -1.53 -7.87 10.91
C SER A 123 -1.83 -9.34 10.85
N VAL A 124 -1.32 -10.05 9.84
CA VAL A 124 -1.45 -11.51 9.77
C VAL A 124 -0.71 -12.17 10.93
N CYS A 125 0.54 -11.78 11.21
CA CYS A 125 1.29 -12.32 12.34
C CYS A 125 0.60 -12.05 13.68
N VAL A 126 0.09 -10.83 13.89
CA VAL A 126 -0.62 -10.47 15.14
C VAL A 126 -1.91 -11.28 15.28
N ARG A 127 -2.73 -11.34 14.24
CA ARG A 127 -3.98 -12.10 14.23
C ARG A 127 -3.76 -13.59 14.51
N ASP A 128 -2.71 -14.15 13.92
CA ASP A 128 -2.43 -15.58 14.01
C ASP A 128 -1.61 -15.92 15.28
N GLY A 129 -1.37 -14.94 16.17
CA GLY A 129 -0.60 -15.13 17.41
C GLY A 129 0.86 -15.54 17.19
N SER A 130 1.41 -15.23 16.01
CA SER A 130 2.79 -15.55 15.64
C SER A 130 3.79 -14.62 16.29
N ASP A 131 5.06 -15.04 16.38
CA ASP A 131 6.14 -14.19 16.88
C ASP A 131 6.51 -13.09 15.88
N PHE A 132 5.79 -11.97 15.95
CA PHE A 132 6.06 -10.79 15.13
C PHE A 132 7.30 -10.00 15.61
N LEU A 133 7.73 -10.14 16.87
CA LEU A 133 8.90 -9.45 17.40
C LEU A 133 10.22 -10.10 16.94
N GLY A 134 10.22 -11.42 16.77
CA GLY A 134 11.33 -12.18 16.21
C GLY A 134 11.39 -12.15 14.67
N SER A 135 10.37 -11.61 13.99
CA SER A 135 10.31 -11.60 12.53
C SER A 135 11.20 -10.51 11.93
N ASP A 136 12.20 -10.92 11.14
CA ASP A 136 13.06 -10.00 10.39
C ASP A 136 12.28 -9.10 9.45
N ILE A 137 11.17 -9.58 8.87
CA ILE A 137 10.31 -8.78 7.97
C ILE A 137 9.69 -7.61 8.74
N ILE A 138 9.18 -7.88 9.95
CA ILE A 138 8.56 -6.87 10.80
C ILE A 138 9.61 -5.94 11.38
N LYS A 139 10.73 -6.47 11.86
CA LYS A 139 11.86 -5.64 12.31
C LYS A 139 12.31 -4.68 11.21
N GLN A 140 12.42 -5.15 9.97
CA GLN A 140 12.82 -4.32 8.84
C GLN A 140 11.76 -3.29 8.42
N SER A 141 10.48 -3.41 8.81
CA SER A 141 9.54 -2.30 8.60
C SER A 141 9.81 -1.13 9.54
N PHE A 142 10.40 -1.37 10.71
CA PHE A 142 10.70 -0.33 11.69
C PHE A 142 12.15 0.17 11.62
N LEU A 143 13.10 -0.67 11.22
CA LEU A 143 14.54 -0.38 11.27
C LEU A 143 15.27 -0.79 9.98
N GLY A 144 16.25 0.03 9.57
CA GLY A 144 17.25 -0.32 8.57
C GLY A 144 17.56 0.81 7.59
N ASP A 145 18.71 0.72 6.92
CA ASP A 145 19.28 1.77 6.05
C ASP A 145 18.41 2.16 4.84
N HIS A 146 17.40 1.35 4.54
CA HIS A 146 16.45 1.62 3.48
C HIS A 146 15.38 2.66 3.89
N LEU A 147 15.22 2.92 5.19
CA LEU A 147 14.37 3.97 5.75
C LEU A 147 15.17 5.27 5.80
N LYS A 148 14.72 6.27 5.04
CA LYS A 148 15.37 7.59 4.91
C LYS A 148 14.79 8.65 5.84
N TYR A 149 13.99 8.22 6.80
CA TYR A 149 13.23 9.07 7.70
C TYR A 149 13.11 8.37 9.05
N ASP A 150 12.81 9.16 10.07
CA ASP A 150 12.51 8.64 11.39
C ASP A 150 11.08 8.08 11.43
N VAL A 151 10.96 6.78 11.67
CA VAL A 151 9.67 6.09 11.79
C VAL A 151 8.91 6.55 13.04
N GLU A 152 9.62 7.02 14.07
CA GLU A 152 9.01 7.50 15.32
C GLU A 152 8.16 8.75 15.10
N ASP A 153 8.56 9.58 14.13
CA ASP A 153 7.90 10.80 13.71
C ASP A 153 6.68 10.56 12.78
N CYS A 154 6.31 9.31 12.48
CA CYS A 154 5.32 8.98 11.45
C CYS A 154 3.97 8.53 12.01
N GLN A 155 2.88 8.90 11.34
CA GLN A 155 1.59 8.25 11.49
C GLN A 155 1.62 6.82 10.92
N MET A 156 1.16 5.83 11.67
CA MET A 156 1.16 4.44 11.21
C MET A 156 -0.11 4.14 10.40
N VAL A 157 0.06 3.68 9.17
CA VAL A 157 -1.03 3.35 8.25
C VAL A 157 -0.95 1.88 7.88
N GLU A 158 -2.07 1.17 8.03
CA GLU A 158 -2.16 -0.25 7.69
C GLU A 158 -3.41 -0.55 6.84
N ALA A 159 -3.20 -1.32 5.76
CA ALA A 159 -4.29 -1.88 4.97
C ALA A 159 -4.69 -3.26 5.53
N ILE A 160 -5.79 -3.30 6.28
CA ILE A 160 -6.27 -4.54 6.90
C ILE A 160 -7.31 -5.22 6.01
N LYS A 161 -7.04 -6.48 5.69
CA LYS A 161 -8.03 -7.40 5.13
C LYS A 161 -8.68 -8.17 6.28
N SER A 162 -9.90 -7.82 6.69
CA SER A 162 -10.64 -8.58 7.70
C SER A 162 -12.07 -8.89 7.29
N SER A 163 -12.48 -10.13 7.54
CA SER A 163 -13.87 -10.62 7.53
C SER A 163 -14.46 -10.77 8.94
N ILE A 164 -13.73 -10.43 10.00
CA ILE A 164 -14.08 -10.70 11.42
C ILE A 164 -13.94 -9.42 12.28
N ARG A 165 -14.74 -9.37 13.36
CA ARG A 165 -14.92 -8.30 14.37
C ARG A 165 -13.70 -7.39 14.54
N HIS A 166 -13.75 -6.24 13.87
CA HIS A 166 -12.65 -5.29 13.75
C HIS A 166 -12.14 -4.75 15.08
N GLU A 167 -12.97 -4.66 16.12
CA GLU A 167 -12.60 -3.98 17.36
C GLU A 167 -11.54 -4.75 18.16
N GLU A 168 -11.66 -6.09 18.24
CA GLU A 168 -10.71 -6.93 18.97
C GLU A 168 -9.34 -6.95 18.29
N ILE A 169 -9.31 -7.19 16.97
CA ILE A 169 -8.04 -7.25 16.22
C ILE A 169 -7.31 -5.90 16.25
N VAL A 170 -8.03 -4.78 16.31
CA VAL A 170 -7.39 -3.46 16.40
C VAL A 170 -6.72 -3.25 17.74
N ILE A 171 -7.31 -3.71 18.84
CA ILE A 171 -6.68 -3.67 20.16
C ILE A 171 -5.39 -4.49 20.13
N ASP A 172 -5.41 -5.66 19.50
CA ASP A 172 -4.25 -6.53 19.41
C ASP A 172 -3.16 -5.94 18.51
N LEU A 173 -3.52 -5.35 17.37
CA LEU A 173 -2.59 -4.62 16.50
C LEU A 173 -1.97 -3.42 17.21
N HIS A 174 -2.77 -2.71 17.99
CA HIS A 174 -2.30 -1.60 18.80
C HIS A 174 -1.28 -2.09 19.83
N LYS A 175 -1.61 -3.11 20.64
CA LYS A 175 -0.66 -3.70 21.60
C LYS A 175 0.62 -4.18 20.92
N ALA A 176 0.49 -4.89 19.80
CA ALA A 176 1.63 -5.38 19.03
C ALA A 176 2.53 -4.26 18.51
N LEU A 177 1.94 -3.16 18.01
CA LEU A 177 2.70 -2.00 17.59
C LEU A 177 3.50 -1.44 18.76
N PHE A 178 2.92 -1.31 19.94
CA PHE A 178 3.63 -0.85 21.14
C PHE A 178 4.74 -1.80 21.57
N SER A 179 4.52 -3.12 21.48
CA SER A 179 5.58 -4.10 21.71
C SER A 179 6.72 -3.95 20.70
N CYS A 180 6.43 -3.69 19.42
CA CYS A 180 7.47 -3.37 18.43
C CYS A 180 8.20 -2.08 18.79
N LYS A 181 7.49 -1.07 19.28
CA LYS A 181 8.09 0.20 19.69
C LYS A 181 9.08 0.03 20.83
N ASP A 182 8.63 -0.57 21.92
CA ASP A 182 9.46 -0.89 23.10
C ASP A 182 10.69 -1.72 22.72
N ARG A 183 10.50 -2.69 21.81
CA ARG A 183 11.57 -3.59 21.39
C ARG A 183 12.60 -2.94 20.46
N PHE A 184 12.16 -2.09 19.53
CA PHE A 184 12.98 -1.62 18.42
C PHE A 184 13.49 -0.19 18.60
N PHE A 185 12.87 0.61 19.45
CA PHE A 185 13.25 2.01 19.67
C PHE A 185 13.54 2.26 21.15
N SER A 186 14.82 2.45 21.49
CA SER A 186 15.23 2.68 22.87
C SER A 186 14.84 4.10 23.31
N GLY A 187 14.02 4.20 24.36
CA GLY A 187 13.66 5.48 24.98
C GLY A 187 12.45 6.18 24.35
N TRP A 188 11.73 5.53 23.43
CA TRP A 188 10.44 6.01 22.97
C TRP A 188 9.41 5.90 24.11
N ASP A 189 8.61 6.95 24.33
CA ASP A 189 7.47 6.88 25.25
C ASP A 189 6.44 5.85 24.74
N VAL A 190 6.45 4.67 25.37
CA VAL A 190 5.55 3.54 25.09
C VAL A 190 4.19 3.73 25.78
N SER A 191 3.90 4.91 26.33
CA SER A 191 2.59 5.21 26.88
C SER A 191 1.51 5.14 25.79
N SER A 192 0.56 4.22 25.95
CA SER A 192 -0.67 4.19 25.15
C SER A 192 -1.62 5.34 25.50
N THR A 193 -1.28 6.13 26.53
CA THR A 193 -2.09 7.27 26.98
C THR A 193 -2.07 8.36 25.91
N GLY A 194 -3.25 8.78 25.44
CA GLY A 194 -3.38 9.80 24.39
C GLY A 194 -3.34 9.25 22.96
N TRP A 195 -3.25 7.94 22.78
CA TRP A 195 -3.46 7.29 21.49
C TRP A 195 -4.95 7.00 21.28
N SER A 196 -5.44 7.32 20.08
CA SER A 196 -6.82 7.05 19.67
C SER A 196 -6.83 6.29 18.36
N THR A 197 -7.65 5.25 18.28
CA THR A 197 -7.89 4.51 17.05
C THR A 197 -9.03 5.14 16.28
N PHE A 198 -8.78 5.52 15.03
CA PHE A 198 -9.81 6.06 14.14
C PHE A 198 -10.14 5.06 13.05
N TYR A 199 -11.44 4.84 12.85
CA TYR A 199 -11.93 4.03 11.75
C TYR A 199 -12.54 4.94 10.69
N LEU A 200 -11.99 4.84 9.50
CA LEU A 200 -12.61 5.43 8.33
C LEU A 200 -13.72 4.47 7.84
N THR A 201 -14.96 4.65 8.32
CA THR A 201 -16.08 3.71 8.11
C THR A 201 -17.13 4.14 7.10
N ASP A 202 -17.06 5.37 6.59
CA ASP A 202 -18.17 5.98 5.83
C ASP A 202 -17.75 6.50 4.45
N PHE A 203 -16.65 6.02 3.89
CA PHE A 203 -16.32 6.33 2.51
C PHE A 203 -17.19 5.53 1.53
N PRO A 204 -18.02 6.20 0.70
CA PRO A 204 -18.64 5.54 -0.42
C PRO A 204 -17.57 5.12 -1.45
N PRO A 205 -17.90 4.19 -2.34
CA PRO A 205 -19.10 3.35 -2.39
C PRO A 205 -18.97 2.08 -1.52
N LYS A 206 -20.10 1.41 -1.22
CA LYS A 206 -20.08 0.09 -0.57
C LYS A 206 -19.29 -0.90 -1.43
N SER A 207 -18.33 -1.60 -0.82
CA SER A 207 -17.46 -2.54 -1.53
C SER A 207 -18.11 -3.92 -1.67
N LYS A 208 -17.87 -4.58 -2.82
CA LYS A 208 -18.08 -6.02 -2.96
C LYS A 208 -16.96 -6.75 -2.20
N PHE A 209 -17.24 -7.91 -1.63
CA PHE A 209 -16.28 -8.65 -0.77
C PHE A 209 -14.91 -8.86 -1.44
N ASN A 210 -14.91 -9.22 -2.72
CA ASN A 210 -13.70 -9.43 -3.53
C ASN A 210 -12.86 -8.15 -3.73
N ASN A 211 -13.47 -6.97 -3.65
CA ASN A 211 -12.76 -5.71 -3.83
C ASN A 211 -12.24 -5.09 -2.53
N THR A 212 -12.51 -5.68 -1.37
CA THR A 212 -12.10 -5.11 -0.07
C THR A 212 -10.61 -4.79 -0.01
N GLY A 213 -9.75 -5.65 -0.56
CA GLY A 213 -8.32 -5.40 -0.71
C GLY A 213 -8.04 -4.16 -1.58
N LEU A 214 -8.63 -4.06 -2.77
CA LEU A 214 -8.48 -2.91 -3.67
C LEU A 214 -8.87 -1.59 -3.01
N TYR A 215 -9.96 -1.58 -2.24
CA TYR A 215 -10.42 -0.39 -1.53
C TYR A 215 -9.50 -0.02 -0.37
N ALA A 216 -9.14 -1.00 0.47
CA ALA A 216 -8.20 -0.78 1.57
C ALA A 216 -6.91 -0.15 1.05
N VAL A 217 -6.42 -0.66 -0.09
CA VAL A 217 -5.20 -0.14 -0.66
C VAL A 217 -5.39 1.24 -1.30
N HIS A 218 -6.44 1.45 -2.08
CA HIS A 218 -6.75 2.75 -2.68
C HIS A 218 -6.87 3.84 -1.62
N TYR A 219 -7.58 3.56 -0.53
CA TYR A 219 -7.77 4.54 0.52
C TYR A 219 -6.49 4.78 1.33
N ALA A 220 -5.70 3.74 1.63
CA ALA A 220 -4.43 3.90 2.35
C ALA A 220 -3.47 4.83 1.59
N ARG A 221 -3.42 4.74 0.26
CA ARG A 221 -2.66 5.68 -0.60
C ARG A 221 -3.13 7.12 -0.48
N ASN A 222 -4.45 7.30 -0.54
CA ASN A 222 -5.10 8.60 -0.68
C ASN A 222 -5.45 9.26 0.65
N PHE A 223 -5.24 8.56 1.76
CA PHE A 223 -5.39 9.15 3.08
C PHE A 223 -4.52 10.39 3.23
N THR A 224 -5.05 11.42 3.90
CA THR A 224 -4.39 12.71 4.12
C THR A 224 -4.15 13.00 5.60
N GLY A 225 -4.41 12.07 6.52
CA GLY A 225 -4.34 12.32 7.97
C GLY A 225 -5.73 12.45 8.59
N ASP A 226 -6.69 13.03 7.87
CA ASP A 226 -8.08 13.17 8.31
C ASP A 226 -9.10 12.80 7.21
N LEU A 227 -8.76 13.00 5.92
CA LEU A 227 -9.64 12.79 4.77
C LEU A 227 -8.98 11.91 3.69
N LEU A 228 -9.64 11.77 2.55
CA LEU A 228 -9.08 11.18 1.33
C LEU A 228 -8.86 12.25 0.27
N ALA A 229 -7.64 12.35 -0.26
CA ALA A 229 -7.30 13.22 -1.38
C ALA A 229 -8.04 12.84 -2.66
N ASN A 230 -8.25 11.54 -2.90
CA ASN A 230 -9.03 11.03 -4.03
C ASN A 230 -10.01 9.97 -3.57
N GLU A 231 -11.26 10.38 -3.37
CA GLU A 231 -12.36 9.48 -3.08
C GLU A 231 -12.78 8.67 -4.30
N LEU A 232 -13.29 7.46 -4.04
CA LEU A 232 -13.95 6.67 -5.07
C LEU A 232 -15.36 7.22 -5.27
N LYS A 233 -15.61 7.85 -6.43
CA LYS A 233 -16.92 8.46 -6.74
C LYS A 233 -18.03 7.41 -6.87
N ASP A 234 -17.73 6.24 -7.44
CA ASP A 234 -18.66 5.12 -7.58
C ASP A 234 -17.92 3.77 -7.65
N ALA A 235 -18.67 2.67 -7.51
CA ALA A 235 -18.15 1.29 -7.56
C ALA A 235 -18.22 0.70 -8.98
N SER A 236 -18.26 1.54 -10.03
CA SER A 236 -18.31 1.05 -11.40
C SER A 236 -17.04 0.26 -11.73
N GLU A 237 -17.20 -0.79 -12.51
CA GLU A 237 -16.06 -1.62 -12.93
C GLU A 237 -15.08 -0.84 -13.80
N SER A 238 -15.54 0.22 -14.50
CA SER A 238 -14.65 1.15 -15.19
C SER A 238 -13.67 1.80 -14.21
N ASN A 239 -14.17 2.42 -13.13
CA ASN A 239 -13.30 3.07 -12.15
C ASN A 239 -12.38 2.06 -11.45
N LEU A 240 -12.91 0.91 -11.03
CA LEU A 240 -12.10 -0.11 -10.38
C LEU A 240 -11.05 -0.71 -11.32
N SER A 241 -11.35 -0.87 -12.61
CA SER A 241 -10.38 -1.34 -13.62
C SER A 241 -9.23 -0.37 -13.82
N GLU A 242 -9.50 0.94 -13.79
CA GLU A 242 -8.45 1.96 -13.89
C GLU A 242 -7.51 1.91 -12.68
N ILE A 243 -8.02 1.70 -11.47
CA ILE A 243 -7.19 1.57 -10.26
C ILE A 243 -6.34 0.30 -10.32
N ARG A 244 -6.94 -0.83 -10.70
CA ARG A 244 -6.19 -2.10 -10.85
C ARG A 244 -5.09 -1.97 -11.90
N GLY A 245 -5.39 -1.32 -13.03
CA GLY A 245 -4.42 -1.04 -14.07
C GLY A 245 -3.31 -0.07 -13.67
N GLU A 246 -3.64 0.96 -12.88
CA GLU A 246 -2.67 1.86 -12.27
C GLU A 246 -1.73 1.13 -11.30
N ILE A 247 -2.27 0.30 -10.40
CA ILE A 247 -1.48 -0.54 -9.50
C ILE A 247 -0.55 -1.45 -10.29
N LEU A 248 -1.06 -2.14 -11.31
CA LEU A 248 -0.26 -3.02 -12.17
C LEU A 248 0.88 -2.25 -12.86
N TYR A 249 0.57 -1.13 -13.48
CA TYR A 249 1.57 -0.29 -14.16
C TYR A 249 2.67 0.13 -13.21
N LEU A 250 2.30 0.65 -12.03
CA LEU A 250 3.23 1.16 -11.05
C LEU A 250 4.09 0.04 -10.47
N LEU A 251 3.52 -1.13 -10.13
CA LEU A 251 4.29 -2.27 -9.62
C LEU A 251 5.30 -2.80 -10.65
N LEU A 252 4.93 -2.84 -11.93
CA LEU A 252 5.85 -3.26 -13.00
C LEU A 252 6.92 -2.20 -13.31
N SER A 253 6.62 -0.92 -13.04
CA SER A 253 7.49 0.21 -13.38
C SER A 253 8.32 0.73 -12.22
N ILE A 254 8.02 0.33 -10.97
CA ILE A 254 8.70 0.83 -9.78
C ILE A 254 10.21 0.54 -9.87
N ALA A 255 11.01 1.52 -9.44
CA ALA A 255 12.43 1.30 -9.26
C ALA A 255 12.64 0.10 -8.32
N ARG A 256 13.59 -0.77 -8.66
CA ARG A 256 13.94 -1.98 -7.88
C ARG A 256 12.95 -3.16 -7.96
N ASN A 257 11.98 -3.13 -8.86
CA ASN A 257 11.35 -4.38 -9.31
C ASN A 257 12.27 -5.09 -10.32
N PHE A 258 12.86 -6.20 -9.90
CA PHE A 258 13.73 -7.09 -10.69
C PHE A 258 12.96 -8.24 -11.36
N GLY A 259 11.63 -8.18 -11.31
CA GLY A 259 10.76 -9.18 -11.93
C GLY A 259 10.80 -9.13 -13.44
N TYR A 260 10.32 -10.20 -14.06
CA TYR A 260 10.05 -10.27 -15.48
C TYR A 260 9.03 -9.20 -15.87
N LYS A 261 9.46 -8.28 -16.74
CA LYS A 261 8.61 -7.23 -17.29
C LYS A 261 8.01 -7.72 -18.61
N PRO A 262 6.67 -7.81 -18.73
CA PRO A 262 6.06 -8.23 -19.98
C PRO A 262 6.36 -7.21 -21.08
N GLN A 263 7.30 -7.53 -21.96
CA GLN A 263 7.86 -6.55 -22.90
C GLN A 263 6.78 -6.01 -23.84
N GLU A 264 5.81 -6.83 -24.25
CA GLU A 264 4.67 -6.42 -25.07
C GLU A 264 3.85 -5.29 -24.46
N LEU A 265 3.63 -5.33 -23.13
CA LEU A 265 2.93 -4.27 -22.42
C LEU A 265 3.68 -2.94 -22.54
N PHE A 266 5.00 -2.97 -22.29
CA PHE A 266 5.83 -1.77 -22.37
C PHE A 266 6.06 -1.30 -23.81
N THR A 267 5.97 -2.18 -24.79
CA THR A 267 5.98 -1.82 -26.21
C THR A 267 4.67 -1.13 -26.58
N ALA A 268 3.51 -1.65 -26.17
CA ALA A 268 2.20 -1.03 -26.39
C ALA A 268 2.14 0.37 -25.78
N LEU A 269 2.69 0.56 -24.57
CA LEU A 269 2.77 1.87 -23.93
C LEU A 269 3.71 2.86 -24.66
N ARG A 270 4.77 2.37 -25.32
CA ARG A 270 5.74 3.18 -26.06
C ARG A 270 5.28 3.56 -27.47
N GLN A 271 4.58 2.66 -28.18
CA GLN A 271 4.09 2.92 -29.54
C GLN A 271 3.06 4.05 -29.57
N TRP A 272 2.24 4.16 -28.52
CA TRP A 272 1.27 5.23 -28.36
C TRP A 272 1.89 6.59 -28.02
N TRP A 273 3.09 6.64 -27.44
CA TRP A 273 3.79 7.90 -27.16
C TRP A 273 4.35 8.59 -28.42
N ARG A 274 4.36 7.89 -29.56
CA ARG A 274 4.88 8.38 -30.84
C ARG A 274 3.77 8.76 -31.84
N GLN A 275 2.50 8.67 -31.43
CA GLN A 275 1.33 9.12 -32.17
C GLN A 275 0.80 10.40 -31.54
#